data_AF-A0A7X7LCU9-F1
#
_entry.id   AF-A0A7X7LCU9-F1
#
_cell.length_a   1.000
_cell.length_b   1.000
_cell.length_c   1.000
_cell.angle_alpha   90.00
_cell.angle_beta   90.00
_cell.angle_gamma   90.00
#
_symmetry.space_group_name_H-M   'P 1'
#
loop_
_entity.id
_entity.type
_entity.pdbx_description
1 polymer ?
#
loop_
_entity_poly.entity_id
_entity_poly.type
_entity_poly.pdbx_seq_one_letter_code
_entity_poly.pdbx_strand_id
1 'polypeptide(L)'
;MLLIGIQQHDPRPGDYGIYAGLFRRAPVELPHTSDVFRYVGYESCAGHGFHVRFLGVEVEAVDHIPEGMVAWNLNDSAWAVLISQNGRRSTVLSGAISWQWFSAGNDSPTGEFRIERSGTDMRMTANAYFAVDGASPPDEVELVDYDPAWPDMFGGMARWLAAAIGPDTALRIEHYGSTAIPGMPAKPVIDILIEIPSFEDAKRRAIPLLNSPLWEYWWYSDHMVFIKRETFMGARTHHLHMAPAGHEVWKGIEFRDWLRTHQADAERYAGLKRRLAAEHRSDREAYTRAKGEFVEEIGRRQQQRPT
;
A
#
# COMPACT_ATOMS: atom_id res chain seq x y z
N MET A 1 -7.01 -5.92 -21.57
CA MET A 1 -6.25 -6.41 -20.41
C MET A 1 -6.75 -7.78 -20.03
N LEU A 2 -5.87 -8.78 -20.06
CA LEU A 2 -6.16 -10.13 -19.61
C LEU A 2 -5.36 -10.39 -18.34
N LEU A 3 -6.00 -10.98 -17.35
CA LEU A 3 -5.38 -11.21 -16.06
C LEU A 3 -5.59 -12.66 -15.62
N ILE A 4 -4.61 -13.22 -14.92
CA ILE A 4 -4.72 -14.52 -14.26
C ILE A 4 -4.30 -14.36 -12.80
N GLY A 5 -5.11 -14.86 -11.88
CA GLY A 5 -4.86 -14.65 -10.46
C GLY A 5 -5.85 -15.33 -9.54
N ILE A 6 -5.81 -14.92 -8.28
CA ILE A 6 -6.68 -15.42 -7.22
C ILE A 6 -7.65 -14.31 -6.84
N GLN A 7 -8.92 -14.68 -6.72
CA GLN A 7 -9.97 -13.80 -6.22
C GLN A 7 -10.33 -14.19 -4.78
N GLN A 8 -10.25 -13.24 -3.86
CA GLN A 8 -10.64 -13.40 -2.46
C GLN A 8 -11.86 -12.55 -2.14
N HIS A 9 -12.76 -13.13 -1.35
CA HIS A 9 -13.91 -12.45 -0.76
C HIS A 9 -13.65 -12.31 0.74
N ASP A 10 -13.59 -11.07 1.21
CA ASP A 10 -13.46 -10.69 2.63
C ASP A 10 -12.08 -10.93 3.31
N PRO A 11 -11.27 -9.87 3.49
CA PRO A 11 -10.02 -9.95 4.24
C PRO A 11 -10.25 -9.79 5.75
N ARG A 12 -9.46 -10.49 6.57
CA ARG A 12 -9.37 -10.14 8.01
C ARG A 12 -8.75 -8.74 8.15
N PRO A 13 -9.28 -7.86 9.03
CA PRO A 13 -8.69 -6.54 9.27
C PRO A 13 -7.22 -6.65 9.67
N GLY A 14 -6.35 -5.91 8.99
CA GLY A 14 -4.92 -5.86 9.31
C GLY A 14 -4.06 -6.97 8.72
N ASP A 15 -4.58 -7.79 7.79
CA ASP A 15 -3.83 -8.79 7.02
C ASP A 15 -3.35 -8.11 5.72
N TYR A 16 -2.14 -7.53 5.74
CA TYR A 16 -1.52 -6.84 4.58
C TYR A 16 -0.23 -7.54 4.11
N GLY A 17 0.22 -8.57 4.86
CA GLY A 17 1.17 -9.59 4.40
C GLY A 17 0.64 -10.53 3.30
N ILE A 18 -0.63 -10.36 2.89
CA ILE A 18 -1.38 -11.18 1.93
C ILE A 18 -0.63 -11.42 0.62
N TYR A 19 0.11 -10.43 0.16
CA TYR A 19 0.93 -10.50 -1.03
C TYR A 19 1.89 -11.71 -0.98
N ALA A 20 2.61 -11.92 0.11
CA ALA A 20 3.68 -12.93 0.19
C ALA A 20 3.22 -14.38 0.02
N GLY A 21 2.06 -14.72 0.59
CA GLY A 21 1.56 -16.11 0.62
C GLY A 21 0.84 -16.53 -0.66
N LEU A 22 0.23 -15.58 -1.39
CA LEU A 22 -0.55 -15.88 -2.58
C LEU A 22 0.31 -16.24 -3.80
N PHE A 23 1.47 -15.60 -3.97
CA PHE A 23 2.33 -15.86 -5.13
C PHE A 23 3.22 -17.10 -4.96
N ARG A 24 3.39 -17.63 -3.73
CA ARG A 24 3.96 -18.97 -3.54
C ARG A 24 3.09 -20.08 -4.14
N ARG A 25 1.80 -19.81 -4.36
CA ARG A 25 0.84 -20.72 -5.00
C ARG A 25 0.62 -20.41 -6.47
N ALA A 26 1.05 -19.24 -6.94
CA ALA A 26 1.28 -19.08 -8.37
C ALA A 26 2.41 -20.06 -8.69
N PRO A 27 2.19 -21.02 -9.61
CA PRO A 27 3.24 -21.95 -9.93
C PRO A 27 4.48 -21.13 -10.33
N VAL A 28 5.64 -21.51 -9.78
CA VAL A 28 6.98 -20.99 -10.14
C VAL A 28 7.16 -20.97 -11.67
N GLU A 29 6.38 -21.82 -12.34
CA GLU A 29 6.09 -21.79 -13.75
C GLU A 29 4.58 -21.60 -13.93
N LEU A 30 4.08 -20.36 -14.01
CA LEU A 30 3.09 -20.14 -15.07
C LEU A 30 3.88 -20.54 -16.32
N PRO A 31 3.52 -21.61 -17.06
CA PRO A 31 4.22 -21.92 -18.29
C PRO A 31 4.04 -20.68 -19.17
N HIS A 32 5.06 -19.83 -19.24
CA HIS A 32 4.99 -18.59 -19.99
C HIS A 32 5.00 -18.96 -21.46
N THR A 33 3.82 -19.11 -22.06
CA THR A 33 3.64 -18.98 -23.50
C THR A 33 3.56 -17.52 -23.94
N SER A 34 3.58 -16.56 -22.99
CA SER A 34 3.65 -15.10 -23.24
C SER A 34 4.32 -14.34 -22.09
N ASP A 35 4.84 -13.15 -22.39
CA ASP A 35 5.55 -12.26 -21.47
C ASP A 35 4.64 -11.75 -20.33
N VAL A 36 5.15 -11.71 -19.08
CA VAL A 36 4.46 -11.05 -17.95
C VAL A 36 4.76 -9.55 -17.99
N PHE A 37 3.72 -8.74 -18.14
CA PHE A 37 3.88 -7.29 -18.27
C PHE A 37 3.82 -6.56 -16.91
N ARG A 38 2.95 -6.99 -16.00
CA ARG A 38 2.80 -6.39 -14.65
C ARG A 38 1.98 -7.26 -13.71
N TYR A 39 2.14 -7.07 -12.41
CA TYR A 39 1.29 -7.64 -11.37
C TYR A 39 0.19 -6.64 -11.01
N VAL A 40 -1.07 -7.09 -10.97
CA VAL A 40 -2.23 -6.23 -10.77
C VAL A 40 -3.06 -6.74 -9.59
N GLY A 41 -3.31 -5.83 -8.66
CA GLY A 41 -4.30 -5.92 -7.62
C GLY A 41 -5.57 -5.17 -8.02
N TYR A 42 -6.73 -5.78 -7.86
CA TYR A 42 -7.99 -5.04 -7.78
C TYR A 42 -8.52 -5.12 -6.38
N GLU A 43 -9.01 -4.00 -5.86
CA GLU A 43 -9.78 -3.98 -4.64
C GLU A 43 -11.12 -3.29 -4.90
N SER A 44 -12.21 -3.89 -4.44
CA SER A 44 -13.51 -3.24 -4.39
C SER A 44 -13.84 -2.74 -2.99
N CYS A 45 -14.36 -1.52 -2.91
CA CYS A 45 -15.16 -1.08 -1.77
C CYS A 45 -16.62 -1.12 -2.20
N ALA A 46 -17.29 -2.25 -2.01
CA ALA A 46 -18.76 -2.25 -2.08
C ALA A 46 -19.27 -1.80 -0.72
N GLY A 47 -20.16 -0.79 -0.68
CA GLY A 47 -21.01 -0.58 0.48
C GLY A 47 -21.65 -1.92 0.88
N HIS A 48 -21.84 -2.16 2.17
CA HIS A 48 -22.30 -3.43 2.76
C HIS A 48 -21.23 -4.50 3.09
N GLY A 49 -19.96 -4.11 3.21
CA GLY A 49 -18.91 -5.00 3.78
C GLY A 49 -18.41 -6.08 2.82
N PHE A 50 -18.66 -5.94 1.51
CA PHE A 50 -18.18 -6.87 0.51
C PHE A 50 -16.91 -6.33 -0.16
N HIS A 51 -15.79 -7.01 0.08
CA HIS A 51 -14.50 -6.72 -0.51
C HIS A 51 -14.10 -7.85 -1.46
N VAL A 52 -14.02 -7.55 -2.75
CA VAL A 52 -13.37 -8.40 -3.74
C VAL A 52 -11.95 -7.91 -3.86
N ARG A 53 -11.01 -8.83 -3.64
CA ARG A 53 -9.60 -8.62 -3.98
C ARG A 53 -9.21 -9.57 -5.09
N PHE A 54 -8.75 -9.05 -6.21
CA PHE A 54 -8.09 -9.85 -7.24
C PHE A 54 -6.60 -9.58 -7.17
N LEU A 55 -5.80 -10.63 -7.17
CA LEU A 55 -4.34 -10.57 -7.09
C LEU A 55 -3.81 -11.45 -8.21
N GLY A 56 -3.16 -10.86 -9.20
CA GLY A 56 -2.73 -11.60 -10.38
C GLY A 56 -1.69 -10.90 -11.23
N VAL A 57 -1.47 -11.44 -12.42
CA VAL A 57 -0.58 -10.91 -13.46
C VAL A 57 -1.37 -10.52 -14.69
N GLU A 58 -0.95 -9.46 -15.37
CA GLU A 58 -1.36 -9.18 -16.74
C GLU A 58 -0.57 -10.05 -17.71
N VAL A 59 -1.32 -10.67 -18.63
CA VAL A 59 -0.83 -11.60 -19.64
C VAL A 59 -1.34 -11.18 -21.02
N GLU A 60 -0.63 -11.57 -22.08
CA GLU A 60 -1.06 -11.30 -23.46
C GLU A 60 -2.27 -12.18 -23.86
N ALA A 61 -2.29 -13.42 -23.38
CA ALA A 61 -3.33 -14.40 -23.65
C ALA A 61 -3.60 -15.30 -22.43
N VAL A 62 -4.84 -15.81 -22.32
CA VAL A 62 -5.23 -16.80 -21.30
C VAL A 62 -5.45 -18.15 -21.98
N ASP A 63 -4.37 -18.90 -22.19
CA ASP A 63 -4.41 -20.25 -22.77
C ASP A 63 -4.88 -21.29 -21.76
N HIS A 64 -4.38 -21.19 -20.54
CA HIS A 64 -4.68 -22.09 -19.42
C HIS A 64 -4.94 -21.28 -18.15
N ILE A 65 -5.93 -21.71 -17.36
CA ILE A 65 -6.19 -21.16 -16.01
C ILE A 65 -5.79 -22.25 -15.01
N PRO A 66 -4.73 -22.03 -14.22
CA PRO A 66 -4.28 -22.99 -13.21
C PRO A 66 -5.39 -23.35 -12.21
N GLU A 67 -5.29 -24.54 -11.62
CA GLU A 67 -6.22 -24.96 -10.57
C GLU A 67 -6.19 -23.97 -9.39
N GLY A 68 -7.38 -23.60 -8.89
CA GLY A 68 -7.52 -22.63 -7.81
C GLY A 68 -7.37 -21.15 -8.24
N MET A 69 -7.12 -20.88 -9.52
CA MET A 69 -7.09 -19.53 -10.09
C MET A 69 -8.32 -19.21 -10.93
N VAL A 70 -8.49 -17.92 -11.19
CA VAL A 70 -9.46 -17.37 -12.13
C VAL A 70 -8.74 -16.47 -13.12
N ALA A 71 -9.32 -16.30 -14.29
CA ALA A 71 -8.85 -15.30 -15.24
C ALA A 71 -9.90 -14.20 -15.41
N TRP A 72 -9.45 -12.96 -15.48
CA TRP A 72 -10.31 -11.82 -15.80
C TRP A 72 -9.97 -11.33 -17.20
N ASN A 73 -11.01 -11.09 -18.00
CA ASN A 73 -10.90 -10.40 -19.28
C ASN A 73 -11.56 -9.04 -19.14
N LEU A 74 -10.78 -7.96 -19.30
CA LEU A 74 -11.26 -6.59 -19.25
C LEU A 74 -10.93 -5.86 -20.56
N ASN A 75 -11.92 -5.15 -21.08
CA ASN A 75 -11.74 -4.21 -22.18
C ASN A 75 -12.33 -2.84 -21.79
N ASP A 76 -12.49 -1.93 -22.76
CA ASP A 76 -12.92 -0.56 -22.50
C ASP A 76 -14.35 -0.42 -21.98
N SER A 77 -15.19 -1.46 -22.10
CA SER A 77 -16.61 -1.37 -21.76
C SER A 77 -17.19 -2.61 -21.09
N ALA A 78 -16.43 -3.70 -20.97
CA ALA A 78 -16.90 -4.94 -20.39
C ALA A 78 -15.81 -5.70 -19.61
N TRP A 79 -16.28 -6.54 -18.69
CA TRP A 79 -15.47 -7.47 -17.92
C TRP A 79 -16.07 -8.88 -17.95
N ALA A 80 -15.23 -9.90 -17.80
CA ALA A 80 -15.64 -11.29 -17.61
C ALA A 80 -14.68 -12.04 -16.69
N VAL A 81 -15.22 -12.89 -15.81
CA VAL A 81 -14.47 -13.86 -15.00
C VAL A 81 -14.61 -15.24 -15.63
N LEU A 82 -13.46 -15.85 -15.86
CA LEU A 82 -13.29 -17.16 -16.46
C LEU A 82 -12.73 -18.10 -15.38
N ILE A 83 -13.24 -19.33 -15.34
CA ILE A 83 -12.67 -20.41 -14.55
C ILE A 83 -12.35 -21.60 -15.46
N SER A 84 -11.49 -22.50 -15.00
CA SER A 84 -11.24 -23.80 -15.63
C SER A 84 -11.67 -24.91 -14.70
N GLN A 85 -12.56 -25.80 -15.17
CA GLN A 85 -12.95 -27.02 -14.47
C GLN A 85 -12.80 -28.20 -15.45
N ASN A 86 -12.07 -29.24 -15.04
CA ASN A 86 -11.79 -30.42 -15.86
C ASN A 86 -11.22 -30.07 -17.25
N GLY A 87 -10.34 -29.08 -17.33
CA GLY A 87 -9.72 -28.61 -18.58
C GLY A 87 -10.65 -27.80 -19.50
N ARG A 88 -11.88 -27.53 -19.10
CA ARG A 88 -12.84 -26.72 -19.86
C ARG A 88 -13.01 -25.34 -19.23
N ARG A 89 -12.79 -24.30 -20.04
CA ARG A 89 -13.02 -22.91 -19.65
C ARG A 89 -14.49 -22.53 -19.71
N SER A 90 -14.99 -21.82 -18.72
CA SER A 90 -16.33 -21.23 -18.72
C SER A 90 -16.32 -19.81 -18.15
N THR A 91 -17.18 -18.96 -18.69
CA THR A 91 -17.46 -17.64 -18.10
C THR A 91 -18.47 -17.82 -16.98
N VAL A 92 -18.12 -17.37 -15.77
CA VAL A 92 -19.00 -17.46 -14.59
C VAL A 92 -19.65 -16.13 -14.24
N LEU A 93 -18.99 -15.02 -14.59
CA LEU A 93 -19.50 -13.66 -14.38
C LEU A 93 -19.08 -12.79 -15.56
N SER A 94 -19.95 -11.87 -15.97
CA SER A 94 -19.63 -10.84 -16.94
C SER A 94 -20.58 -9.66 -16.81
N GLY A 95 -20.16 -8.49 -17.29
CA GLY A 95 -21.00 -7.30 -17.33
C GLY A 95 -20.32 -6.13 -18.02
N ALA A 96 -21.03 -5.01 -18.07
CA ALA A 96 -20.47 -3.74 -18.52
C ALA A 96 -19.66 -3.07 -17.40
N ILE A 97 -18.64 -2.30 -17.80
CA ILE A 97 -17.86 -1.43 -16.93
C ILE A 97 -17.77 -0.02 -17.49
N SER A 98 -17.56 0.95 -16.60
CA SER A 98 -17.18 2.32 -16.97
C SER A 98 -15.86 2.69 -16.31
N TRP A 99 -14.88 3.11 -17.12
CA TRP A 99 -13.55 3.48 -16.64
C TRP A 99 -13.45 4.94 -16.23
N GLN A 100 -12.68 5.17 -15.18
CA GLN A 100 -12.12 6.43 -14.77
C GLN A 100 -10.60 6.30 -14.78
N TRP A 101 -9.96 6.69 -15.88
CA TRP A 101 -8.50 6.64 -16.01
C TRP A 101 -7.84 7.82 -15.30
N PHE A 102 -6.78 7.52 -14.53
CA PHE A 102 -5.84 8.52 -14.00
C PHE A 102 -4.64 8.70 -14.94
N SER A 103 -4.20 7.61 -15.56
CA SER A 103 -3.23 7.56 -16.63
C SER A 103 -3.61 6.45 -17.59
N ALA A 104 -3.75 6.75 -18.88
CA ALA A 104 -4.18 5.79 -19.91
C ALA A 104 -3.05 5.37 -20.87
N GLY A 105 -1.80 5.81 -20.63
CA GLY A 105 -0.66 5.53 -21.51
C GLY A 105 -0.16 4.07 -21.44
N ASN A 106 0.58 3.64 -22.46
CA ASN A 106 0.93 2.23 -22.70
C ASN A 106 1.87 1.59 -21.67
N ASP A 107 2.69 2.36 -20.94
CA ASP A 107 3.73 1.75 -20.11
C ASP A 107 3.24 1.31 -18.72
N SER A 108 2.19 1.93 -18.18
CA SER A 108 1.62 1.61 -16.87
C SER A 108 0.24 2.29 -16.68
N PRO A 109 -0.82 1.85 -17.37
CA PRO A 109 -2.12 2.48 -17.24
C PRO A 109 -2.66 2.28 -15.83
N THR A 110 -3.27 3.32 -15.27
CA THR A 110 -3.82 3.35 -13.91
C THR A 110 -5.18 3.99 -13.90
N GLY A 111 -6.13 3.38 -13.20
CA GLY A 111 -7.49 3.88 -13.16
C GLY A 111 -8.40 3.05 -12.26
N GLU A 112 -9.65 3.43 -12.26
CA GLU A 112 -10.73 2.75 -11.54
C GLU A 112 -11.81 2.39 -12.56
N PHE A 113 -12.58 1.35 -12.29
CA PHE A 113 -13.75 1.03 -13.09
C PHE A 113 -14.93 0.67 -12.21
N ARG A 114 -16.13 1.02 -12.67
CA ARG A 114 -17.38 0.68 -12.00
C ARG A 114 -18.06 -0.46 -12.74
N ILE A 115 -18.65 -1.39 -12.00
CA ILE A 115 -19.54 -2.43 -12.58
C ILE A 115 -21.00 -1.97 -12.46
N GLU A 116 -21.71 -1.92 -13.60
CA GLU A 116 -23.09 -1.39 -13.67
C GLU A 116 -24.10 -2.15 -12.80
N ARG A 117 -23.96 -3.48 -12.71
CA ARG A 117 -24.94 -4.35 -12.01
C ARG A 117 -24.93 -4.22 -10.49
N SER A 118 -23.89 -3.64 -9.92
CA SER A 118 -23.67 -3.66 -8.47
C SER A 118 -23.21 -2.32 -7.91
N GLY A 119 -23.09 -1.28 -8.75
CA GLY A 119 -22.58 0.04 -8.33
C GLY A 119 -21.23 -0.01 -7.62
N THR A 120 -20.49 -1.12 -7.82
CA THR A 120 -19.27 -1.41 -7.10
C THR A 120 -18.10 -0.80 -7.88
N ASP A 121 -17.38 0.09 -7.21
CA ASP A 121 -16.16 0.68 -7.74
C ASP A 121 -14.99 -0.28 -7.47
N MET A 122 -14.41 -0.80 -8.55
CA MET A 122 -13.20 -1.61 -8.53
C MET A 122 -12.00 -0.73 -8.86
N ARG A 123 -10.99 -0.82 -8.02
CA ARG A 123 -9.82 0.06 -8.07
C ARG A 123 -8.64 -0.72 -8.59
N MET A 124 -7.98 -0.23 -9.64
CA MET A 124 -6.78 -0.87 -10.16
C MET A 124 -5.55 -0.38 -9.40
N THR A 125 -4.82 -1.33 -8.86
CA THR A 125 -3.62 -1.11 -8.07
C THR A 125 -2.53 -1.99 -8.64
N ALA A 126 -1.51 -1.44 -9.29
CA ALA A 126 -0.45 -2.23 -9.91
C ALA A 126 0.63 -2.63 -8.88
N ASN A 127 0.28 -3.28 -7.77
CA ASN A 127 1.17 -3.35 -6.61
C ASN A 127 1.22 -4.70 -5.95
N ALA A 128 1.93 -5.65 -6.55
CA ALA A 128 2.89 -6.39 -5.75
C ALA A 128 3.92 -7.08 -6.65
N TYR A 129 5.17 -6.73 -6.40
CA TYR A 129 6.31 -7.30 -7.09
C TYR A 129 6.84 -8.45 -6.24
N PHE A 130 6.87 -9.64 -6.83
CA PHE A 130 7.50 -10.83 -6.26
C PHE A 130 8.60 -11.27 -7.18
N ALA A 131 9.55 -11.98 -6.60
CA ALA A 131 10.60 -12.57 -7.38
C ALA A 131 9.94 -13.71 -8.15
N VAL A 132 10.51 -14.06 -9.30
CA VAL A 132 9.98 -15.14 -10.16
C VAL A 132 9.90 -16.46 -9.40
N ASP A 133 10.70 -16.61 -8.35
CA ASP A 133 10.69 -17.75 -7.42
C ASP A 133 9.56 -17.72 -6.36
N GLY A 134 8.69 -16.70 -6.38
CA GLY A 134 7.62 -16.51 -5.41
C GLY A 134 8.06 -15.94 -4.06
N ALA A 135 9.31 -15.51 -3.92
CA ALA A 135 9.79 -14.85 -2.70
C ALA A 135 9.24 -13.42 -2.57
N SER A 136 9.07 -12.99 -1.32
CA SER A 136 8.64 -11.64 -0.99
C SER A 136 9.84 -10.76 -0.65
N PRO A 137 9.71 -9.43 -0.78
CA PRO A 137 10.73 -8.52 -0.29
C PRO A 137 11.04 -8.80 1.18
N PRO A 138 12.30 -8.65 1.63
CA PRO A 138 12.61 -8.71 3.04
C PRO A 138 11.82 -7.63 3.78
N ASP A 139 11.02 -8.04 4.77
CA ASP A 139 10.20 -7.14 5.59
C ASP A 139 10.42 -7.37 7.10
N GLU A 140 11.62 -7.85 7.45
CA GLU A 140 12.03 -8.02 8.84
C GLU A 140 12.03 -6.69 9.59
N VAL A 141 11.71 -6.75 10.88
CA VAL A 141 11.78 -5.60 11.79
C VAL A 141 13.20 -5.46 12.32
N GLU A 142 14.01 -4.72 11.59
CA GLU A 142 15.35 -4.32 12.02
C GLU A 142 15.37 -2.84 12.42
N LEU A 143 15.83 -2.57 13.64
CA LEU A 143 16.02 -1.21 14.13
C LEU A 143 17.50 -0.85 14.07
N VAL A 144 17.77 0.33 13.56
CA VAL A 144 19.08 0.96 13.62
C VAL A 144 19.03 2.13 14.61
N ASP A 145 20.21 2.53 15.09
CA ASP A 145 20.33 3.78 15.84
C ASP A 145 19.99 4.98 14.96
N TYR A 146 19.68 6.11 15.60
CA TYR A 146 19.28 7.32 14.90
C TYR A 146 20.37 7.80 13.93
N ASP A 147 19.99 7.98 12.67
CA ASP A 147 20.87 8.53 11.64
C ASP A 147 20.62 10.04 11.47
N PRO A 148 21.62 10.91 11.68
CA PRO A 148 21.49 12.35 11.49
C PRO A 148 21.21 12.75 10.03
N ALA A 149 21.33 11.85 9.05
CA ALA A 149 20.97 12.11 7.65
C ALA A 149 19.46 12.00 7.37
N TRP A 150 18.66 11.40 8.27
CA TRP A 150 17.21 11.23 8.03
C TRP A 150 16.44 12.54 7.77
N PRO A 151 16.70 13.66 8.48
CA PRO A 151 16.08 14.95 8.16
C PRO A 151 16.39 15.43 6.74
N ASP A 152 17.60 15.18 6.23
CA ASP A 152 17.99 15.58 4.87
C ASP A 152 17.34 14.69 3.81
N MET A 153 17.24 13.38 4.07
CA MET A 153 16.51 12.44 3.22
C MET A 153 15.03 12.84 3.11
N PHE A 154 14.40 13.15 4.25
CA PHE A 154 13.06 13.74 4.28
C PHE A 154 13.00 15.02 3.45
N GLY A 155 13.90 15.98 3.69
CA GLY A 155 13.89 17.27 3.02
C GLY A 155 14.03 17.14 1.49
N GLY A 156 14.86 16.21 1.02
CA GLY A 156 14.99 15.89 -0.41
C GLY A 156 13.69 15.37 -1.01
N MET A 157 13.08 14.37 -0.38
CA MET A 157 11.83 13.79 -0.84
C MET A 157 10.66 14.78 -0.76
N ALA A 158 10.55 15.55 0.33
CA ALA A 158 9.52 16.56 0.52
C ALA A 158 9.57 17.65 -0.57
N ARG A 159 10.76 18.13 -0.93
CA ARG A 159 10.93 19.10 -2.04
C ARG A 159 10.49 18.51 -3.38
N TRP A 160 10.89 17.27 -3.67
CA TRP A 160 10.48 16.60 -4.90
C TRP A 160 8.96 16.40 -4.97
N LEU A 161 8.35 15.95 -3.87
CA LEU A 161 6.90 15.76 -3.76
C LEU A 161 6.13 17.08 -3.93
N ALA A 162 6.57 18.14 -3.25
CA ALA A 162 5.94 19.46 -3.39
C ALA A 162 5.95 19.96 -4.85
N ALA A 163 7.08 19.78 -5.55
CA ALA A 163 7.21 20.17 -6.95
C ALA A 163 6.39 19.28 -7.90
N ALA A 164 6.35 17.97 -7.66
CA ALA A 164 5.71 17.02 -8.56
C ALA A 164 4.19 16.94 -8.38
N ILE A 165 3.69 17.03 -7.14
CA ILE A 165 2.25 16.98 -6.84
C ILE A 165 1.61 18.37 -7.03
N GLY A 166 2.33 19.43 -6.66
CA GLY A 166 1.91 20.81 -6.74
C GLY A 166 1.23 21.33 -5.47
N PRO A 167 1.23 22.66 -5.27
CA PRO A 167 0.80 23.31 -4.03
C PRO A 167 -0.72 23.21 -3.80
N ASP A 168 -1.51 23.03 -4.86
CA ASP A 168 -2.98 22.88 -4.75
C ASP A 168 -3.39 21.50 -4.22
N THR A 169 -2.44 20.57 -4.04
CA THR A 169 -2.72 19.21 -3.59
C THR A 169 -1.85 18.82 -2.42
N ALA A 170 -0.55 19.13 -2.42
CA ALA A 170 0.32 18.94 -1.27
C ALA A 170 0.33 20.20 -0.40
N LEU A 171 -0.70 20.39 0.42
CA LEU A 171 -0.92 21.61 1.21
C LEU A 171 0.13 21.78 2.32
N ARG A 172 0.53 20.66 2.92
CA ARG A 172 1.52 20.59 4.00
C ARG A 172 2.23 19.25 3.94
N ILE A 173 3.54 19.26 4.09
CA ILE A 173 4.37 18.04 4.07
C ILE A 173 5.19 17.98 5.36
N GLU A 174 5.03 16.90 6.10
CA GLU A 174 5.65 16.70 7.42
C GLU A 174 6.47 15.43 7.47
N HIS A 175 7.62 15.50 8.14
CA HIS A 175 8.37 14.31 8.53
C HIS A 175 7.66 13.70 9.74
N TYR A 176 7.05 12.53 9.59
CA TYR A 176 6.36 11.87 10.70
C TYR A 176 7.07 10.56 11.07
N GLY A 177 6.58 9.86 12.09
CA GLY A 177 7.17 8.58 12.52
C GLY A 177 8.45 8.73 13.34
N SER A 178 9.13 7.60 13.58
CA SER A 178 10.28 7.55 14.50
C SER A 178 11.54 8.22 13.94
N THR A 179 11.74 8.20 12.61
CA THR A 179 12.91 8.82 11.98
C THR A 179 12.88 10.35 12.07
N ALA A 180 11.72 10.93 12.41
CA ALA A 180 11.56 12.36 12.66
C ALA A 180 11.94 12.77 14.09
N ILE A 181 12.27 11.84 15.00
CA ILE A 181 12.57 12.14 16.40
C ILE A 181 14.08 11.98 16.61
N PRO A 182 14.84 13.06 16.87
CA PRO A 182 16.27 12.99 17.10
C PRO A 182 16.65 11.98 18.20
N GLY A 183 17.65 11.14 17.95
CA GLY A 183 18.13 10.11 18.89
C GLY A 183 17.25 8.86 19.00
N MET A 184 16.13 8.81 18.28
CA MET A 184 15.19 7.68 18.36
C MET A 184 15.63 6.51 17.46
N PRO A 185 15.85 5.29 17.99
CA PRO A 185 16.13 4.12 17.15
C PRO A 185 14.91 3.78 16.30
N ALA A 186 15.09 3.48 15.03
CA ALA A 186 13.99 3.30 14.10
C ALA A 186 14.31 2.27 13.01
N LYS A 187 13.28 1.82 12.30
CA LYS A 187 13.49 1.22 10.98
C LYS A 187 14.02 2.33 10.08
N PRO A 188 14.99 2.08 9.19
CA PRO A 188 15.56 3.08 8.29
C PRO A 188 14.59 3.42 7.14
N VAL A 189 13.40 3.91 7.49
CA VAL A 189 12.31 4.26 6.57
C VAL A 189 11.82 5.66 6.92
N ILE A 190 11.87 6.55 5.93
CA ILE A 190 11.40 7.93 6.09
C ILE A 190 9.89 7.96 5.91
N ASP A 191 9.20 8.23 7.00
CA ASP A 191 7.74 8.35 7.08
C ASP A 191 7.35 9.83 6.78
N ILE A 192 6.57 10.07 5.73
CA ILE A 192 6.15 11.41 5.27
C ILE A 192 4.63 11.50 5.29
N LEU A 193 4.09 12.56 5.89
CA LEU A 193 2.66 12.83 5.92
C LEU A 193 2.34 14.10 5.13
N ILE A 194 1.37 14.01 4.23
CA ILE A 194 0.98 15.07 3.29
C ILE A 194 -0.50 15.39 3.52
N GLU A 195 -0.78 16.66 3.77
CA GLU A 195 -2.13 17.19 3.85
C GLU A 195 -2.68 17.44 2.45
N ILE A 196 -3.85 16.89 2.19
CA ILE A 196 -4.53 16.98 0.90
C ILE A 196 -5.91 17.65 1.08
N PRO A 197 -6.37 18.49 0.13
CA PRO A 197 -7.68 19.13 0.24
C PRO A 197 -8.82 18.15 -0.06
N SER A 198 -8.54 17.16 -0.91
CA SER A 198 -9.51 16.24 -1.49
C SER A 198 -8.83 14.93 -1.79
N PHE A 199 -9.40 13.84 -1.28
CA PHE A 199 -8.90 12.50 -1.51
C PHE A 199 -8.88 12.12 -2.99
N GLU A 200 -9.96 12.43 -3.71
CA GLU A 200 -10.09 12.09 -5.13
C GLU A 200 -9.15 12.92 -6.02
N ASP A 201 -8.96 14.21 -5.72
CA ASP A 201 -8.02 15.03 -6.49
C ASP A 201 -6.57 14.62 -6.23
N ALA A 202 -6.25 14.30 -4.98
CA ALA A 202 -4.94 13.76 -4.63
C ALA A 202 -4.67 12.43 -5.34
N LYS A 203 -5.65 11.52 -5.40
CA LYS A 203 -5.53 10.25 -6.14
C LYS A 203 -5.19 10.49 -7.60
N ARG A 204 -5.91 11.38 -8.28
CA ARG A 204 -5.70 11.68 -9.71
C ARG A 204 -4.29 12.17 -10.01
N ARG A 205 -3.64 12.87 -9.07
CA ARG A 205 -2.28 13.40 -9.23
C ARG A 205 -1.19 12.45 -8.75
N ALA A 206 -1.35 11.89 -7.55
CA ALA A 206 -0.33 11.11 -6.89
C ALA A 206 -0.16 9.72 -7.50
N ILE A 207 -1.27 9.06 -7.88
CA ILE A 207 -1.22 7.68 -8.37
C ILE A 207 -0.39 7.58 -9.66
N PRO A 208 -0.66 8.35 -10.74
CA PRO A 208 0.17 8.29 -11.95
C PRO A 208 1.66 8.58 -11.70
N LEU A 209 1.95 9.51 -10.79
CA LEU A 209 3.31 9.91 -10.42
C LEU A 209 4.05 8.80 -9.66
N LEU A 210 3.34 8.06 -8.81
CA LEU A 210 3.88 7.07 -7.87
C LEU A 210 3.48 5.64 -8.27
N ASN A 211 3.36 5.38 -9.58
CA ASN A 211 3.02 4.07 -10.13
C ASN A 211 4.20 3.55 -10.96
N SER A 212 5.10 2.81 -10.32
CA SER A 212 6.29 2.21 -10.96
C SER A 212 6.74 0.96 -10.20
N PRO A 213 7.70 0.18 -10.74
CA PRO A 213 8.28 -0.99 -10.05
C PRO A 213 8.89 -0.74 -8.66
N LEU A 214 9.17 0.52 -8.31
CA LEU A 214 9.73 0.92 -7.02
C LEU A 214 8.70 1.43 -6.03
N TRP A 215 7.44 1.56 -6.45
CA TRP A 215 6.36 2.11 -5.63
C TRP A 215 5.26 1.07 -5.46
N GLU A 216 4.77 0.95 -4.23
CA GLU A 216 3.51 0.29 -3.92
C GLU A 216 2.57 1.34 -3.35
N TYR A 217 1.26 1.16 -3.53
CA TYR A 217 0.27 2.02 -2.92
C TYR A 217 -1.05 1.30 -2.66
N TRP A 218 -1.78 1.79 -1.66
CA TRP A 218 -3.13 1.38 -1.30
C TRP A 218 -3.77 2.49 -0.48
N TRP A 219 -5.03 2.33 -0.09
CA TRP A 219 -5.72 3.31 0.75
C TRP A 219 -6.86 2.70 1.57
N TYR A 220 -7.19 3.35 2.67
CA TYR A 220 -8.35 3.02 3.50
C TYR A 220 -9.10 4.31 3.82
N SER A 221 -10.42 4.32 3.63
CA SER A 221 -11.21 5.55 3.73
C SER A 221 -10.60 6.64 2.83
N ASP A 222 -10.20 7.76 3.42
CA ASP A 222 -9.63 8.97 2.84
C ASP A 222 -8.11 9.09 3.12
N HIS A 223 -7.44 7.98 3.45
CA HIS A 223 -6.00 7.93 3.71
C HIS A 223 -5.29 7.03 2.70
N MET A 224 -4.47 7.62 1.83
CA MET A 224 -3.57 6.89 0.93
C MET A 224 -2.21 6.62 1.56
N VAL A 225 -1.66 5.44 1.25
CA VAL A 225 -0.32 5.03 1.63
C VAL A 225 0.45 4.66 0.38
N PHE A 226 1.67 5.17 0.25
CA PHE A 226 2.64 4.80 -0.77
C PHE A 226 3.92 4.29 -0.11
N ILE A 227 4.52 3.24 -0.62
CA ILE A 227 5.76 2.65 -0.14
C ILE A 227 6.80 2.75 -1.25
N LYS A 228 7.89 3.46 -1.00
CA LYS A 228 9.04 3.48 -1.91
C LYS A 228 10.05 2.43 -1.51
N ARG A 229 10.59 1.71 -2.50
CA ARG A 229 11.74 0.81 -2.34
C ARG A 229 13.00 1.38 -2.96
N GLU A 230 14.14 0.88 -2.49
CA GLU A 230 15.45 1.20 -3.06
C GLU A 230 15.60 0.61 -4.46
N THR A 231 15.32 -0.68 -4.59
CA THR A 231 15.29 -1.44 -5.84
C THR A 231 13.96 -2.17 -5.97
N PHE A 232 13.73 -2.79 -7.13
CA PHE A 232 12.65 -3.76 -7.29
C PHE A 232 12.72 -4.78 -6.16
N MET A 233 11.66 -4.86 -5.35
CA MET A 233 11.59 -5.72 -4.16
C MET A 233 12.70 -5.53 -3.12
N GLY A 234 13.42 -4.40 -3.16
CA GLY A 234 14.42 -4.08 -2.16
C GLY A 234 13.81 -3.64 -0.83
N ALA A 235 14.67 -3.16 0.06
CA ALA A 235 14.25 -2.56 1.31
C ALA A 235 13.34 -1.35 1.08
N ARG A 236 12.39 -1.15 1.99
CA ARG A 236 11.58 0.07 2.03
C ARG A 236 12.47 1.23 2.45
N THR A 237 12.32 2.36 1.77
CA THR A 237 13.08 3.58 2.05
C THR A 237 12.19 4.71 2.51
N HIS A 238 10.98 4.80 1.97
CA HIS A 238 10.01 5.85 2.32
C HIS A 238 8.62 5.25 2.46
N HIS A 239 7.83 5.80 3.37
CA HIS A 239 6.39 5.69 3.36
C HIS A 239 5.78 7.07 3.20
N LEU A 240 4.87 7.24 2.25
CA LEU A 240 4.10 8.46 2.09
C LEU A 240 2.68 8.21 2.52
N HIS A 241 2.16 9.10 3.35
CA HIS A 241 0.81 9.10 3.85
C HIS A 241 0.17 10.36 3.31
N MET A 242 -0.97 10.25 2.64
CA MET A 242 -1.74 11.40 2.16
C MET A 242 -3.13 11.33 2.75
N ALA A 243 -3.52 12.34 3.52
CA ALA A 243 -4.84 12.36 4.17
C ALA A 243 -5.33 13.81 4.38
N PRO A 244 -6.65 14.06 4.36
CA PRO A 244 -7.21 15.37 4.67
C PRO A 244 -6.83 15.87 6.07
N ALA A 245 -6.93 17.18 6.26
CA ALA A 245 -6.83 17.79 7.58
C ALA A 245 -7.85 17.15 8.53
N GLY A 246 -7.43 16.88 9.78
CA GLY A 246 -8.29 16.28 10.80
C GLY A 246 -8.41 14.75 10.74
N HIS A 247 -7.89 14.09 9.69
CA HIS A 247 -7.78 12.63 9.67
C HIS A 247 -6.91 12.13 10.84
N GLU A 248 -7.25 10.97 11.43
CA GLU A 248 -6.60 10.49 12.65
C GLU A 248 -5.09 10.26 12.53
N VAL A 249 -4.60 10.01 11.31
CA VAL A 249 -3.16 9.87 11.02
C VAL A 249 -2.36 11.10 11.44
N TRP A 250 -2.98 12.29 11.48
CA TRP A 250 -2.35 13.54 11.94
C TRP A 250 -2.01 13.54 13.42
N LYS A 251 -2.64 12.70 14.25
CA LYS A 251 -2.23 12.48 15.65
C LYS A 251 -0.79 11.97 15.76
N GLY A 252 -0.28 11.33 14.69
CA GLY A 252 1.12 10.93 14.59
C GLY A 252 2.11 12.11 14.66
N ILE A 253 1.70 13.30 14.21
CA ILE A 253 2.49 14.54 14.33
C ILE A 253 2.53 15.02 15.77
N GLU A 254 1.39 15.02 16.45
CA GLU A 254 1.31 15.37 17.87
C GLU A 254 2.18 14.42 18.70
N PHE A 255 2.10 13.11 18.43
CA PHE A 255 2.93 12.10 19.09
C PHE A 255 4.43 12.32 18.85
N ARG A 256 4.84 12.63 17.61
CA ARG A 256 6.22 13.01 17.28
C ARG A 256 6.68 14.21 18.10
N ASP A 257 5.89 15.28 18.12
CA ASP A 257 6.25 16.53 18.79
C ASP A 257 6.27 16.39 20.32
N TRP A 258 5.42 15.51 20.87
CA TRP A 258 5.52 15.12 22.27
C TRP A 258 6.87 14.46 22.58
N LEU A 259 7.25 13.43 21.82
CA LEU A 259 8.49 12.71 22.09
C LEU A 259 9.74 13.56 21.87
N ARG A 260 9.69 14.57 20.99
CA ARG A 260 10.78 15.55 20.84
C ARG A 260 10.99 16.44 22.07
N THR A 261 9.97 16.59 22.91
CA THR A 261 9.99 17.50 24.09
C THR A 261 9.93 16.76 25.43
N HIS A 262 9.71 15.44 25.43
CA HIS A 262 9.59 14.61 26.63
C HIS A 262 10.58 13.43 26.57
N GLN A 263 11.83 13.71 26.92
CA GLN A 263 12.94 12.77 26.82
C GLN A 263 12.67 11.42 27.52
N ALA A 264 12.09 11.44 28.72
CA ALA A 264 11.77 10.21 29.45
C ALA A 264 10.76 9.32 28.70
N ASP A 265 9.77 9.91 28.02
CA ASP A 265 8.82 9.16 27.20
C ASP A 265 9.48 8.66 25.90
N ALA A 266 10.39 9.45 25.31
CA ALA A 266 11.18 9.02 24.16
C ALA A 266 12.05 7.79 24.49
N GLU A 267 12.69 7.76 25.66
CA GLU A 267 13.48 6.63 26.15
C GLU A 267 12.62 5.40 26.40
N ARG A 268 11.45 5.56 27.04
CA ARG A 268 10.47 4.47 27.21
C ARG A 268 10.04 3.90 25.86
N TYR A 269 9.75 4.76 24.88
CA TYR A 269 9.34 4.34 23.55
C TYR A 269 10.47 3.62 22.81
N ALA A 270 11.70 4.10 22.92
CA ALA A 270 12.88 3.45 22.36
C ALA A 270 13.09 2.04 22.95
N GLY A 271 12.99 1.90 24.28
CA GLY A 271 13.07 0.61 24.96
C GLY A 271 11.97 -0.36 24.52
N LEU A 272 10.72 0.11 24.44
CA LEU A 272 9.59 -0.67 23.93
C LEU A 272 9.86 -1.19 22.53
N LYS A 273 10.31 -0.32 21.61
CA LYS A 273 10.57 -0.71 20.22
C LYS A 273 11.65 -1.76 20.10
N ARG A 274 12.76 -1.64 20.84
CA ARG A 274 13.83 -2.65 20.83
C ARG A 274 13.32 -4.01 21.28
N ARG A 275 12.53 -4.06 22.35
CA ARG A 275 11.90 -5.29 22.83
C ARG A 275 10.96 -5.89 21.77
N LEU A 276 10.04 -5.09 21.22
CA LEU A 276 9.09 -5.58 20.23
C LEU A 276 9.75 -6.01 18.92
N ALA A 277 10.85 -5.37 18.51
CA ALA A 277 11.61 -5.79 17.33
C ALA A 277 12.26 -7.17 17.54
N ALA A 278 12.72 -7.47 18.76
CA ALA A 278 13.22 -8.80 19.11
C ALA A 278 12.10 -9.86 19.16
N GLU A 279 10.92 -9.50 19.68
CA GLU A 279 9.77 -10.41 19.81
C GLU A 279 9.06 -10.67 18.46
N HIS A 280 9.02 -9.70 17.57
CA HIS A 280 8.26 -9.72 16.32
C HIS A 280 9.12 -9.51 15.07
N ARG A 281 10.35 -10.05 15.08
CA ARG A 281 11.32 -9.83 13.99
C ARG A 281 10.76 -10.14 12.59
N SER A 282 10.01 -11.24 12.46
CA SER A 282 9.42 -11.68 11.19
C SER A 282 7.96 -11.23 10.99
N ASP A 283 7.39 -10.46 11.91
CA ASP A 283 5.98 -10.02 11.87
C ASP A 283 5.89 -8.51 12.12
N ARG A 284 6.10 -7.74 11.04
CA ARG A 284 6.03 -6.28 11.06
C ARG A 284 4.69 -5.73 11.52
N GLU A 285 3.61 -6.44 11.24
CA GLU A 285 2.26 -6.01 11.61
C GLU A 285 2.04 -6.20 13.09
N ALA A 286 2.42 -7.35 13.66
CA ALA A 286 2.41 -7.58 15.10
C ALA A 286 3.29 -6.54 15.82
N TYR A 287 4.50 -6.27 15.32
CA TYR A 287 5.35 -5.19 15.82
C TYR A 287 4.64 -3.83 15.80
N THR A 288 3.88 -3.53 14.74
CA THR A 288 3.17 -2.25 14.59
C THR A 288 2.02 -2.15 15.57
N ARG A 289 1.18 -3.20 15.68
CA ARG A 289 0.05 -3.28 16.60
C ARG A 289 0.48 -3.23 18.06
N ALA A 290 1.56 -3.91 18.44
CA ALA A 290 2.05 -3.99 19.82
C ALA A 290 2.53 -2.65 20.41
N LYS A 291 2.69 -1.61 19.58
CA LYS A 291 2.99 -0.24 20.05
C LYS A 291 1.73 0.57 20.40
N GLY A 292 0.54 0.08 20.05
CA GLY A 292 -0.73 0.81 20.14
C GLY A 292 -1.00 1.35 21.54
N GLU A 293 -0.91 0.52 22.57
CA GLU A 293 -1.17 0.91 23.96
C GLU A 293 -0.32 2.11 24.42
N PHE A 294 0.96 2.14 24.03
CA PHE A 294 1.86 3.24 24.37
C PHE A 294 1.47 4.53 23.63
N VAL A 295 1.11 4.43 22.36
CA VAL A 295 0.65 5.58 21.56
C VAL A 295 -0.64 6.17 22.16
N GLU A 296 -1.58 5.30 22.56
CA GLU A 296 -2.82 5.71 23.22
C GLU A 296 -2.60 6.32 24.60
N GLU A 297 -1.64 5.81 25.38
CA GLU A 297 -1.22 6.41 26.66
C GLU A 297 -0.76 7.86 26.47
N ILE A 298 0.16 8.09 25.53
CA ILE A 298 0.68 9.44 25.25
C ILE A 298 -0.46 10.35 24.74
N GLY A 299 -1.32 9.85 23.86
CA GLY A 299 -2.49 10.57 23.36
C GLY A 299 -3.41 11.06 24.48
N ARG A 300 -3.69 10.22 25.49
CA ARG A 300 -4.50 10.62 26.66
C ARG A 300 -3.80 11.70 27.50
N ARG A 301 -2.48 11.62 27.68
CA ARG A 301 -1.70 12.62 28.44
C ARG A 301 -1.66 13.98 27.75
N GLN A 302 -1.61 13.99 26.42
CA GLN A 302 -1.69 15.23 25.63
C GLN A 302 -3.01 15.96 25.85
N GLN A 303 -4.13 15.24 25.90
CA GLN A 303 -5.47 15.82 26.09
C GLN A 303 -5.70 16.39 27.50
N GLN A 304 -4.93 15.96 28.49
CA GLN A 304 -5.09 16.37 29.90
C GLN A 304 -4.26 17.61 30.26
N ARG A 305 -3.48 18.17 29.34
CA ARG A 305 -2.70 19.37 29.60
C ARG A 305 -3.58 20.62 29.58
N PRO A 306 -3.51 21.48 30.61
CA PRO A 306 -4.05 22.83 30.52
C PRO A 306 -3.32 23.59 29.40
N THR A 307 -4.09 24.29 28.56
CA THR A 307 -3.60 25.26 27.56
C THR A 307 -2.82 26.40 28.17
#